data_AF-A0A225UAB8-F1
#
_entry.id   AF-A0A225UAB8-F1
#
_cell.length_a   1.000
_cell.length_b   1.000
_cell.length_c   1.000
_cell.angle_alpha   90.00
_cell.angle_beta   90.00
_cell.angle_gamma   90.00
#
_symmetry.space_group_name_H-M   'P 1'
#
loop_
_entity.id
_entity.type
_entity.pdbx_description
1 polymer ?
#
loop_
_entity_poly.entity_id
_entity_poly.type
_entity_poly.pdbx_seq_one_letter_code
_entity_poly.pdbx_strand_id
1 'polypeptide(L)'
;MPEGDSSAKNRRTLVTTGGTLPKGAELVKKVRKLNNYFTTTTRIARLEEVQKFYQYPILRTKVDVEVRVASTISVFQRTIVNFKAFEKYFERCDPDDDPSVFKSLTDDDWKLMVELEPVLNNISHLALVEIQRERLLASEKLCC
;
A
#
# COMPACT_ATOMS: atom_id res chain seq x y z
N MET A 1 38.46 -3.16 23.93
CA MET A 1 37.99 -3.23 22.52
C MET A 1 37.05 -4.42 22.41
N PRO A 2 35.84 -4.23 21.87
CA PRO A 2 35.17 -5.31 21.18
C PRO A 2 34.81 -4.94 19.74
N GLU A 3 34.69 -5.99 18.94
CA GLU A 3 34.56 -6.07 17.50
C GLU A 3 33.24 -5.43 17.01
N GLY A 4 33.35 -4.61 15.95
CA GLY A 4 32.22 -4.04 15.24
C GLY A 4 31.76 -4.99 14.13
N ASP A 5 30.56 -5.53 14.31
CA ASP A 5 29.83 -6.36 13.34
C ASP A 5 29.66 -5.63 12.00
N SER A 6 30.34 -6.16 10.98
CA SER A 6 30.32 -5.71 9.60
C SER A 6 29.09 -6.26 8.88
N SER A 7 27.98 -5.52 8.90
CA SER A 7 26.80 -5.86 8.07
C SER A 7 25.96 -4.63 7.71
N ALA A 8 26.59 -3.52 7.32
CA ALA A 8 25.89 -2.44 6.66
C ALA A 8 25.66 -2.81 5.18
N LYS A 9 24.56 -3.51 4.89
CA LYS A 9 24.10 -3.74 3.51
C LYS A 9 24.01 -2.38 2.80
N ASN A 10 24.89 -2.19 1.82
CA ASN A 10 25.06 -0.96 1.07
C ASN A 10 23.82 -0.72 0.19
N ARG A 11 22.79 -0.05 0.75
CA ARG A 11 21.53 0.20 0.06
C ARG A 11 21.72 1.36 -0.91
N ARG A 12 22.02 1.04 -2.17
CA ARG A 12 22.08 2.03 -3.25
C ARG A 12 20.72 2.75 -3.33
N THR A 13 20.71 4.03 -2.98
CA THR A 13 19.49 4.86 -3.06
C THR A 13 19.64 5.75 -4.29
N LEU A 14 18.89 5.44 -5.35
CA LEU A 14 18.80 6.30 -6.52
C LEU A 14 17.95 7.52 -6.13
N VAL A 15 18.57 8.69 -5.99
CA VAL A 15 17.88 9.95 -5.69
C VAL A 15 17.83 10.76 -6.97
N THR A 16 16.62 11.05 -7.46
CA THR A 16 16.42 11.99 -8.57
C THR A 16 16.55 13.43 -8.06
N THR A 17 16.70 14.42 -8.94
CA THR A 17 16.80 15.84 -8.58
C THR A 17 15.62 16.39 -7.76
N GLY A 18 14.48 15.69 -7.76
CA GLY A 18 13.33 15.99 -6.90
C GLY A 18 13.50 15.64 -5.42
N GLY A 19 14.61 15.01 -5.04
CA GLY A 19 14.91 14.64 -3.65
C GLY A 19 14.20 13.36 -3.19
N THR A 20 14.38 13.01 -1.90
CA THR A 20 13.65 11.90 -1.28
C THR A 20 12.27 12.36 -0.83
N LEU A 21 11.28 11.45 -0.85
CA LEU A 21 10.00 11.64 -0.15
C LEU A 21 9.92 10.65 1.04
N PRO A 22 10.63 10.90 2.15
CA PRO A 22 10.69 9.97 3.28
C PRO A 22 9.29 9.66 3.85
N LYS A 23 8.42 10.68 3.89
CA LYS A 23 7.03 10.53 4.34
C LYS A 23 6.24 9.52 3.52
N GLY A 24 6.43 9.49 2.19
CA GLY A 24 5.75 8.54 1.31
C GLY A 24 6.20 7.09 1.55
N ALA A 25 7.50 6.87 1.78
CA ALA A 25 8.02 5.54 2.07
C ALA A 25 7.53 5.02 3.44
N GLU A 26 7.50 5.87 4.45
CA GLU A 26 6.96 5.51 5.77
C GLU A 26 5.45 5.26 5.73
N LEU A 27 4.70 6.07 4.97
CA LEU A 27 3.28 5.82 4.73
C LEU A 27 3.04 4.43 4.15
N VAL A 28 3.75 4.06 3.07
CA VAL A 28 3.59 2.74 2.43
C VAL A 28 3.85 1.61 3.43
N LYS A 29 4.86 1.73 4.30
CA LYS A 29 5.13 0.73 5.35
C LYS A 29 3.98 0.61 6.35
N LYS A 30 3.46 1.73 6.85
CA LYS A 30 2.34 1.74 7.80
C LYS A 30 1.08 1.13 7.18
N VAL A 31 0.74 1.51 5.96
CA VAL A 31 -0.44 0.97 5.24
C VAL A 31 -0.29 -0.52 4.99
N ARG A 32 0.91 -1.00 4.63
CA ARG A 32 1.18 -2.43 4.51
C ARG A 32 1.03 -3.15 5.85
N LYS A 33 1.52 -2.58 6.95
CA LYS A 33 1.34 -3.15 8.29
C LYS A 33 -0.14 -3.31 8.63
N LEU A 34 -0.96 -2.30 8.35
CA LEU A 34 -2.41 -2.36 8.54
C LEU A 34 -3.06 -3.44 7.66
N ASN A 35 -2.70 -3.54 6.38
CA ASN A 35 -3.30 -4.57 5.51
C ASN A 35 -2.87 -5.98 5.91
N ASN A 36 -1.60 -6.16 6.28
CA ASN A 36 -1.05 -7.45 6.71
C ASN A 36 -1.58 -7.89 8.07
N TYR A 37 -2.10 -6.96 8.87
CA TYR A 37 -2.79 -7.30 10.11
C TYR A 37 -4.00 -8.22 9.87
N PHE A 38 -4.72 -7.99 8.77
CA PHE A 38 -5.86 -8.78 8.31
C PHE A 38 -5.44 -9.95 7.40
N THR A 39 -4.39 -10.68 7.76
CA THR A 39 -3.92 -11.87 7.01
C THR A 39 -4.58 -13.16 7.47
N THR A 40 -5.04 -13.22 8.72
CA THR A 40 -5.66 -14.42 9.28
C THR A 40 -7.13 -14.52 8.87
N THR A 41 -7.59 -15.75 8.60
CA THR A 41 -8.98 -16.03 8.20
C THR A 41 -9.99 -15.50 9.21
N THR A 42 -9.68 -15.60 10.51
CA THR A 42 -10.52 -15.08 11.60
C THR A 42 -10.67 -13.54 11.54
N ARG A 43 -9.56 -12.80 11.35
CA ARG A 43 -9.62 -11.32 11.30
C ARG A 43 -10.33 -10.84 10.04
N ILE A 44 -10.12 -11.51 8.91
CA ILE A 44 -10.85 -11.21 7.67
C ILE A 44 -12.35 -11.42 7.85
N ALA A 45 -12.77 -12.56 8.42
CA ALA A 45 -14.18 -12.85 8.65
C ALA A 45 -14.84 -11.80 9.56
N ARG A 46 -14.17 -11.44 10.67
CA ARG A 46 -14.64 -10.39 11.58
C ARG A 46 -14.73 -9.02 10.90
N LEU A 47 -13.79 -8.67 10.02
CA LEU A 47 -13.86 -7.44 9.23
C LEU A 47 -15.04 -7.48 8.24
N GLU A 48 -15.28 -8.61 7.57
CA GLU A 48 -16.43 -8.80 6.68
C GLU A 48 -17.77 -8.70 7.43
N GLU A 49 -17.84 -9.20 8.67
CA GLU A 49 -19.02 -9.03 9.53
C GLU A 49 -19.29 -7.55 9.83
N VAL A 50 -18.25 -6.79 10.18
CA VAL A 50 -18.37 -5.33 10.40
C VAL A 50 -18.83 -4.65 9.11
N GLN A 51 -18.24 -4.99 7.96
CA GLN A 51 -18.64 -4.44 6.67
C GLN A 51 -20.13 -4.72 6.38
N LYS A 52 -20.57 -5.97 6.57
CA LYS A 52 -21.97 -6.36 6.36
C LYS A 52 -22.93 -5.64 7.32
N PHE A 53 -22.56 -5.57 8.60
CA PHE A 53 -23.39 -4.96 9.64
C PHE A 53 -23.65 -3.48 9.37
N TYR A 54 -22.61 -2.74 8.97
CA TYR A 54 -22.71 -1.31 8.66
C TYR A 54 -23.01 -1.02 7.17
N GLN A 55 -23.28 -2.06 6.36
CA GLN A 55 -23.55 -1.94 4.93
C GLN A 55 -22.41 -1.27 4.13
N TYR A 56 -21.17 -1.44 4.57
CA TYR A 56 -19.98 -0.99 3.84
C TYR A 56 -19.63 -1.96 2.70
N PRO A 57 -18.90 -1.50 1.68
CA PRO A 57 -18.41 -2.37 0.62
C PRO A 57 -17.58 -3.54 1.19
N ILE A 58 -17.94 -4.77 0.81
CA ILE A 58 -17.21 -5.96 1.22
C ILE A 58 -15.95 -6.07 0.37
N LEU A 59 -14.86 -5.47 0.87
CA LEU A 59 -13.57 -5.43 0.21
C LEU A 59 -12.50 -5.96 1.15
N ARG A 60 -11.99 -7.16 0.87
CA ARG A 60 -10.88 -7.75 1.63
C ARG A 60 -9.63 -6.87 1.50
N THR A 61 -8.84 -6.80 2.56
CA THR A 61 -7.50 -6.21 2.51
C THR A 61 -6.65 -6.92 1.46
N LYS A 62 -5.74 -6.18 0.83
CA LYS A 62 -4.80 -6.77 -0.13
C LYS A 62 -3.50 -7.04 0.62
N VAL A 63 -3.20 -8.32 0.83
CA VAL A 63 -1.89 -8.74 1.35
C VAL A 63 -0.89 -8.57 0.21
N ASP A 64 0.13 -7.74 0.44
CA ASP A 64 1.10 -7.40 -0.58
C ASP A 64 2.14 -8.51 -0.70
N VAL A 65 1.99 -9.38 -1.69
CA VAL A 65 2.97 -10.43 -2.03
C VAL A 65 3.99 -9.91 -3.07
N GLU A 66 3.74 -8.79 -3.75
CA GLU A 66 4.58 -8.34 -4.87
C GLU A 66 5.06 -6.89 -4.80
N VAL A 67 6.36 -6.72 -5.08
CA VAL A 67 7.15 -5.47 -5.04
C VAL A 67 6.76 -4.43 -6.11
N ARG A 68 5.68 -4.63 -6.88
CA ARG A 68 5.32 -3.74 -8.01
C ARG A 68 4.56 -2.49 -7.54
N VAL A 69 4.80 -1.35 -8.20
CA VAL A 69 4.10 -0.06 -7.94
C VAL A 69 2.57 -0.21 -8.04
N ALA A 70 2.08 -0.99 -9.01
CA ALA A 70 0.67 -1.33 -9.15
C ALA A 70 0.07 -2.01 -7.90
N SER A 71 0.88 -2.74 -7.14
CA SER A 71 0.44 -3.34 -5.87
C SER A 71 0.17 -2.26 -4.81
N THR A 72 1.01 -1.23 -4.76
CA THR A 72 0.85 -0.10 -3.82
C THR A 72 -0.44 0.68 -4.10
N ILE A 73 -0.78 0.91 -5.37
CA ILE A 73 -2.05 1.57 -5.75
C ILE A 73 -3.24 0.77 -5.26
N SER A 74 -3.27 -0.54 -5.55
CA SER A 74 -4.37 -1.39 -5.07
C SER A 74 -4.46 -1.43 -3.54
N VAL A 75 -3.31 -1.43 -2.85
CA VAL A 75 -3.27 -1.38 -1.38
C VAL A 75 -3.87 -0.06 -0.88
N PHE A 76 -3.51 1.08 -1.47
CA PHE A 76 -4.08 2.38 -1.10
C PHE A 76 -5.59 2.43 -1.34
N GLN A 77 -6.04 2.08 -2.54
CA GLN A 77 -7.47 2.05 -2.90
C GLN A 77 -8.29 1.22 -1.90
N ARG A 78 -7.84 0.00 -1.60
CA ARG A 78 -8.56 -0.87 -0.66
C ARG A 78 -8.50 -0.38 0.78
N THR A 79 -7.41 0.26 1.18
CA THR A 79 -7.29 0.82 2.53
C THR A 79 -8.21 2.02 2.70
N ILE A 80 -8.25 2.92 1.71
CA ILE A 80 -9.10 4.11 1.69
C ILE A 80 -10.57 3.71 1.78
N VAL A 81 -11.03 2.76 0.95
CA VAL A 81 -12.42 2.28 0.98
C VAL A 81 -12.76 1.64 2.33
N ASN A 82 -11.81 0.94 2.94
CA ASN A 82 -12.02 0.26 4.23
C ASN A 82 -11.86 1.16 5.46
N PHE A 83 -11.56 2.46 5.30
CA PHE A 83 -11.30 3.35 6.44
C PHE A 83 -12.37 3.25 7.53
N LYS A 84 -13.66 3.37 7.15
CA LYS A 84 -14.78 3.30 8.10
C LYS A 84 -15.00 1.90 8.67
N ALA A 85 -14.72 0.86 7.89
CA ALA A 85 -14.77 -0.52 8.40
C ALA A 85 -13.68 -0.77 9.45
N PHE A 86 -12.46 -0.25 9.24
CA PHE A 86 -11.37 -0.36 10.21
C PHE A 86 -11.67 0.42 11.49
N GLU A 87 -12.19 1.64 11.37
CA GLU A 87 -12.62 2.45 12.52
C GLU A 87 -13.60 1.66 13.40
N LYS A 88 -14.65 1.09 12.80
CA LYS A 88 -15.63 0.26 13.53
C LYS A 88 -15.09 -1.07 14.05
N TYR A 89 -14.18 -1.69 13.31
CA TYR A 89 -13.51 -2.92 13.75
C TYR A 89 -12.71 -2.68 15.03
N PHE A 90 -11.87 -1.64 15.06
CA PHE A 90 -11.01 -1.34 16.21
C PHE A 90 -11.74 -0.60 17.33
N GLU A 91 -12.91 -0.01 17.10
CA GLU A 91 -13.80 0.47 18.17
C GLU A 91 -14.33 -0.68 19.04
N ARG A 92 -14.64 -1.83 18.44
CA ARG A 92 -15.10 -3.03 19.17
C ARG A 92 -13.99 -3.69 20.00
N CYS A 93 -12.75 -3.59 19.53
CA CYS A 93 -11.50 -3.97 20.21
C CYS A 93 -11.54 -5.30 20.98
N ASP A 94 -11.39 -6.45 20.30
CA ASP A 94 -11.20 -7.74 21.01
C ASP A 94 -9.82 -7.80 21.71
N PRO A 95 -9.64 -8.67 22.72
CA PRO A 95 -8.37 -8.80 23.46
C PRO A 95 -7.15 -9.12 22.59
N ASP A 96 -7.36 -9.88 21.50
CA ASP A 96 -6.31 -10.27 20.55
C ASP A 96 -6.07 -9.21 19.46
N ASP A 97 -6.80 -8.10 19.52
CA ASP A 97 -6.64 -7.02 18.56
C ASP A 97 -5.53 -6.05 18.96
N ASP A 98 -4.78 -5.56 17.97
CA ASP A 98 -3.78 -4.50 18.14
C ASP A 98 -4.25 -3.22 17.44
N PRO A 99 -4.97 -2.31 18.12
CA PRO A 99 -5.41 -1.04 17.55
C PRO A 99 -4.25 -0.11 17.16
N SER A 100 -3.03 -0.37 17.64
CA SER A 100 -1.88 0.47 17.33
C SER A 100 -1.55 0.46 15.84
N VAL A 101 -1.86 -0.62 15.12
CA VAL A 101 -1.63 -0.70 13.66
C VAL A 101 -2.46 0.32 12.90
N PHE A 102 -3.71 0.54 13.32
CA PHE A 102 -4.60 1.55 12.74
C PHE A 102 -4.25 2.96 13.25
N LYS A 103 -4.06 3.11 14.57
CA LYS A 103 -3.71 4.40 15.19
C LYS A 103 -2.34 4.94 14.77
N SER A 104 -1.46 4.10 14.22
CA SER A 104 -0.16 4.53 13.69
C SER A 104 -0.28 5.40 12.43
N LEU A 105 -1.42 5.34 11.74
CA LEU A 105 -1.77 6.22 10.62
C LEU A 105 -2.47 7.47 11.17
N THR A 106 -1.76 8.58 11.11
CA THR A 106 -2.29 9.91 11.49
C THR A 106 -3.24 10.45 10.43
N ASP A 107 -4.01 11.48 10.75
CA ASP A 107 -4.89 12.14 9.77
C ASP A 107 -4.09 12.67 8.56
N ASP A 108 -2.88 13.17 8.78
CA ASP A 108 -1.95 13.58 7.72
C ASP A 108 -1.52 12.39 6.85
N ASP A 109 -1.31 11.21 7.44
CA ASP A 109 -0.99 9.99 6.69
C ASP A 109 -2.17 9.56 5.80
N TRP A 110 -3.40 9.63 6.33
CA TRP A 110 -4.62 9.33 5.57
C TRP A 110 -4.83 10.31 4.42
N LYS A 111 -4.65 11.61 4.67
CA LYS A 111 -4.74 12.64 3.65
C LYS A 111 -3.67 12.44 2.56
N LEU A 112 -2.42 12.19 2.96
CA LEU A 112 -1.33 11.93 2.03
C LEU A 112 -1.60 10.68 1.18
N MET A 113 -2.21 9.64 1.75
CA MET A 113 -2.60 8.43 1.00
C MET A 113 -3.63 8.74 -0.08
N VAL A 114 -4.65 9.54 0.25
CA VAL A 114 -5.69 9.97 -0.70
C VAL A 114 -5.10 10.83 -1.82
N GLU A 115 -4.12 11.68 -1.51
CA GLU A 115 -3.45 12.52 -2.52
C GLU A 115 -2.48 11.72 -3.40
N LEU A 116 -1.75 10.76 -2.83
CA LEU A 116 -0.77 9.96 -3.58
C LEU A 116 -1.40 8.88 -4.45
N GLU A 117 -2.54 8.30 -4.06
CA GLU A 117 -3.23 7.27 -4.84
C GLU A 117 -3.47 7.68 -6.31
N PRO A 118 -4.10 8.82 -6.62
CA PRO A 118 -4.37 9.20 -8.00
C PRO A 118 -3.09 9.58 -8.77
N VAL A 119 -2.10 10.17 -8.09
CA VAL A 119 -0.79 10.49 -8.70
C VAL A 119 -0.09 9.21 -9.14
N LEU A 120 -0.01 8.21 -8.27
CA LEU A 120 0.61 6.92 -8.58
C LEU A 120 -0.16 6.19 -9.69
N ASN A 121 -1.50 6.25 -9.66
CA ASN A 121 -2.34 5.64 -10.68
C ASN A 121 -2.10 6.25 -12.06
N ASN A 122 -2.05 7.58 -12.16
CA ASN A 122 -1.77 8.28 -13.41
C ASN A 122 -0.36 7.98 -13.94
N ILE A 123 0.67 8.00 -13.08
CA ILE A 123 2.05 7.65 -13.47
C ILE A 123 2.10 6.20 -13.99
N SER A 124 1.40 5.28 -13.33
CA SER A 124 1.35 3.88 -13.77
C SER A 124 0.65 3.73 -15.11
N HIS A 125 -0.41 4.49 -15.36
CA HIS A 125 -1.09 4.49 -16.65
C HIS A 125 -0.20 5.03 -17.78
N LEU A 126 0.49 6.15 -17.56
CA LEU A 126 1.43 6.72 -18.52
C LEU A 126 2.56 5.74 -18.86
N ALA A 127 3.18 5.12 -17.85
CA ALA A 127 4.23 4.13 -18.06
C ALA A 127 3.74 2.93 -18.89
N LEU A 128 2.49 2.48 -18.68
CA LEU A 128 1.90 1.41 -19.50
C LEU A 128 1.72 1.82 -20.97
N VAL A 129 1.24 3.05 -21.22
CA VAL A 129 1.06 3.58 -22.57
C VAL A 129 2.40 3.69 -23.31
N GLU A 130 3.44 4.17 -22.64
CA GLU A 130 4.79 4.26 -23.21
C GLU A 130 5.34 2.89 -23.60
N ILE A 131 5.24 1.89 -22.72
CA ILE A 131 5.68 0.51 -23.00
C ILE A 131 4.90 -0.10 -24.16
N GLN A 132 3.59 0.13 -24.23
CA GLN A 132 2.76 -0.35 -25.33
C GLN A 132 3.17 0.29 -26.66
N ARG A 133 3.43 1.60 -26.67
CA ARG A 133 3.90 2.33 -27.84
C ARG A 133 5.25 1.81 -28.33
N GLU A 134 6.21 1.58 -27.43
CA GLU A 134 7.52 1.03 -27.79
C GLU A 134 7.40 -0.36 -28.43
N ARG A 135 6.52 -1.22 -27.90
CA ARG A 135 6.27 -2.56 -28.47
C ARG A 135 5.67 -2.49 -29.86
N LEU A 136 4.73 -1.58 -30.11
CA LEU A 136 4.13 -1.38 -31.43
C LEU A 136 5.20 -0.93 -32.44
N LEU A 137 6.01 0.07 -32.09
CA LEU A 137 7.09 0.57 -32.94
C LEU A 137 8.17 -0.49 -33.21
N ALA A 138 8.46 -1.37 -32.25
CA ALA A 138 9.39 -2.48 -32.45
C ALA A 138 8.81 -3.56 -33.38
N SER A 139 7.50 -3.82 -33.31
CA SER A 139 6.82 -4.77 -34.19
C SER A 139 6.76 -4.29 -35.63
N GLU A 140 6.51 -3.00 -35.87
CA GLU A 140 6.50 -2.43 -37.22
C GLU A 140 7.85 -2.57 -37.92
N LYS A 141 8.96 -2.41 -37.18
CA LYS A 141 10.32 -2.56 -37.69
C LYS A 141 10.74 -4.00 -38.00
N LEU A 142 10.04 -5.00 -37.48
CA LEU A 142 10.30 -6.42 -37.76
C LEU A 142 9.50 -6.93 -38.96
N CYS A 143 8.47 -6.19 -39.40
CA CYS A 143 7.63 -6.53 -40.55
C CYS A 143 8.05 -5.80 -41.85
N CYS A 144 9.13 -5.03 -41.83
CA CYS A 144 9.77 -4.42 -43.00
C CYS A 144 11.19 -4.98 -43.18
#